data_AF-A0A0G0T1C9-F1
#
_entry.id   AF-A0A0G0T1C9-F1
#
_cell.length_a   1.000
_cell.length_b   1.000
_cell.length_c   1.000
_cell.angle_alpha   90.00
_cell.angle_beta   90.00
_cell.angle_gamma   90.00
#
_symmetry.space_group_name_H-M   'P 1'
#
loop_
_entity.id
_entity.type
_entity.pdbx_description
1 polymer ?
#
loop_
_entity_poly.entity_id
_entity_poly.type
_entity_poly.pdbx_seq_one_letter_code
_entity_poly.pdbx_strand_id
1 'polypeptide(L)' 'MRSMNTQTLNIALPRELAKKVDALAKKEYRSRSGLIREALRAYLRKADEWNQMHASFRKTTKKTDQRKKECGEI' A
#
# COMPACT_ATOMS: atom_id res chain seq x y z
N MET A 1 3.69 27.28 15.27
CA MET A 1 4.81 26.65 14.54
C MET A 1 4.29 25.36 13.89
N ARG A 2 4.31 25.24 12.57
CA ARG A 2 3.81 24.06 11.85
C ARG A 2 4.85 22.95 12.03
N SER A 3 4.55 21.93 12.83
CA SER A 3 5.51 20.85 13.11
C SER A 3 5.81 20.10 11.80
N MET A 4 7.07 20.16 11.32
CA MET A 4 7.51 19.35 10.19
C MET A 4 7.68 17.91 10.66
N ASN A 5 6.60 17.12 10.58
CA ASN A 5 6.61 15.70 10.91
C ASN A 5 7.28 14.89 9.79
N THR A 6 8.58 15.11 9.58
CA THR A 6 9.38 14.42 8.57
C THR A 6 10.55 13.72 9.23
N GLN A 7 10.64 12.41 9.06
CA GLN A 7 11.79 11.61 9.46
C GLN A 7 12.67 11.32 8.23
N THR A 8 13.96 11.55 8.35
CA THR A 8 14.94 11.24 7.30
C THR A 8 15.35 9.78 7.40
N LEU A 9 15.36 9.09 6.26
CA LEU A 9 15.76 7.69 6.15
C LEU A 9 16.95 7.60 5.20
N ASN A 10 17.94 6.78 5.55
CA ASN A 10 19.02 6.40 4.65
C ASN A 10 18.67 5.04 4.02
N ILE A 11 18.70 4.96 2.69
CA ILE A 11 18.31 3.75 1.95
C ILE A 11 19.35 3.44 0.88
N ALA A 12 19.71 2.17 0.75
CA ALA A 12 20.53 1.68 -0.34
C ALA A 12 19.62 1.16 -1.46
N LEU A 13 19.88 1.59 -2.69
CA LEU A 13 19.19 1.11 -3.89
C LEU A 13 20.20 0.51 -4.87
N PRO A 14 19.84 -0.55 -5.61
CA PRO A 14 20.64 -1.04 -6.73
C PRO A 14 20.95 0.10 -7.70
N ARG A 15 22.19 0.16 -8.21
CA ARG A 15 22.66 1.26 -9.09
C ARG A 15 21.72 1.50 -10.27
N GLU A 16 21.28 0.43 -10.92
CA GLU A 16 20.38 0.53 -12.08
C GLU A 16 18.99 1.06 -11.71
N LEU A 17 18.51 0.76 -10.49
CA LEU A 17 17.25 1.31 -10.01
C LEU A 17 17.40 2.81 -9.70
N ALA A 18 18.48 3.20 -9.02
CA ALA A 18 18.77 4.60 -8.73
C ALA A 18 18.84 5.46 -10.01
N LYS A 19 19.50 4.97 -11.07
CA LYS A 19 19.53 5.64 -12.38
C LYS A 19 18.14 5.86 -12.96
N LYS A 20 17.25 4.86 -12.88
CA LYS A 20 15.86 4.97 -13.36
C LYS A 20 15.07 6.01 -12.56
N VAL A 21 15.25 6.03 -11.24
CA VAL A 21 14.63 7.02 -10.34
C VAL A 21 15.10 8.43 -10.72
N ASP A 22 16.40 8.62 -10.93
CA ASP A 22 16.98 9.92 -11.28
C ASP A 22 16.47 10.42 -12.64
N ALA A 23 16.42 9.54 -13.64
CA ALA A 23 15.90 9.88 -14.97
C ALA A 23 14.42 10.27 -14.93
N LEU A 24 13.60 9.54 -14.16
CA LEU A 24 12.19 9.84 -14.01
C LEU A 24 11.96 11.14 -13.24
N ALA A 25 12.67 11.34 -12.14
CA ALA A 25 12.60 12.57 -11.35
C ALA A 25 12.95 13.81 -12.19
N LYS A 26 13.99 13.70 -13.04
CA LYS A 26 14.37 14.76 -13.97
C LYS A 26 13.28 15.03 -15.01
N LYS A 27 12.68 13.98 -15.57
CA LYS A 27 11.60 14.09 -16.56
C LYS A 27 10.35 14.78 -16.00
N GLU A 28 10.02 14.54 -14.73
CA GLU A 28 8.83 15.08 -14.07
C GLU A 28 9.08 16.41 -13.35
N TYR A 29 10.28 16.99 -13.44
CA TYR A 29 10.68 18.20 -12.70
C TYR A 29 10.46 18.07 -11.19
N ARG A 30 10.69 16.88 -10.62
CA ARG A 30 10.49 16.57 -9.19
C ARG A 30 11.79 16.16 -8.52
N SER A 31 11.85 16.28 -7.19
CA SER A 31 12.99 15.77 -6.42
C SER A 31 12.89 14.25 -6.24
N ARG A 32 14.05 13.58 -6.09
CA ARG A 32 14.13 12.14 -5.81
C ARG A 32 13.29 11.72 -4.59
N SER A 33 13.40 12.50 -3.51
CA SER A 33 12.62 12.26 -2.28
C SER A 33 11.13 12.50 -2.48
N GLY A 34 10.74 13.42 -3.37
CA GLY A 34 9.35 13.61 -3.77
C GLY A 34 8.78 12.39 -4.48
N LEU A 35 9.48 11.91 -5.51
CA LEU A 35 9.10 10.74 -6.30
C LEU A 35 9.00 9.49 -5.42
N ILE A 36 10.02 9.21 -4.60
CA ILE A 36 10.05 8.05 -3.70
C ILE A 36 8.89 8.11 -2.69
N ARG A 37 8.59 9.29 -2.13
CA ARG A 37 7.49 9.46 -1.17
C ARG A 37 6.13 9.18 -1.81
N GLU A 38 5.92 9.62 -3.04
CA GLU A 38 4.68 9.36 -3.77
C GLU A 38 4.53 7.88 -4.12
N ALA A 39 5.60 7.25 -4.59
CA ALA A 39 5.63 5.82 -4.88
C ALA A 39 5.31 4.98 -3.62
N LEU A 40 5.91 5.33 -2.47
CA LEU A 40 5.62 4.68 -1.18
C LEU A 40 4.16 4.86 -0.76
N ARG A 41 3.59 6.06 -0.90
CA ARG A 41 2.17 6.29 -0.61
C ARG A 41 1.25 5.47 -1.52
N ALA A 42 1.57 5.40 -2.81
CA ALA A 42 0.80 4.61 -3.76
C ALA A 42 0.88 3.10 -3.43
N TYR A 43 2.06 2.62 -3.05
CA TYR A 43 2.26 1.24 -2.62
C TYR A 43 1.47 0.89 -1.37
N LEU A 44 1.55 1.74 -0.32
CA LEU A 44 0.82 1.52 0.93
C LEU A 44 -0.71 1.57 0.74
N ARG A 45 -1.22 2.49 -0.08
CA ARG A 45 -2.66 2.53 -0.40
C ARG A 45 -3.13 1.24 -1.05
N LYS A 46 -2.40 0.76 -2.06
CA LYS A 46 -2.73 -0.52 -2.72
C LYS A 46 -2.69 -1.69 -1.75
N ALA A 47 -1.68 -1.73 -0.86
CA ALA A 47 -1.57 -2.78 0.15
C ALA A 47 -2.76 -2.76 1.13
N ASP A 48 -3.20 -1.56 1.53
CA ASP A 48 -4.34 -1.40 2.43
C ASP A 48 -5.67 -1.78 1.76
N GLU A 49 -5.88 -1.38 0.50
CA GLU A 49 -7.04 -1.79 -0.30
C GLU A 49 -7.15 -3.32 -0.41
N TRP A 50 -6.02 -4.01 -0.65
CA TRP A 50 -5.96 -5.48 -0.65
C TRP A 50 -6.34 -6.07 0.72
N ASN A 51 -5.84 -5.51 1.82
CA ASN A 51 -6.19 -5.96 3.16
C ASN A 51 -7.67 -5.76 3.49
N GLN A 52 -8.25 -4.62 3.08
CA GLN A 52 -9.68 -4.34 3.27
C GLN A 52 -10.56 -5.29 2.46
N MET A 53 -10.18 -5.61 1.21
CA MET A 53 -10.86 -6.63 0.42
C MET A 53 -10.77 -8.01 1.08
N HIS A 54 -9.60 -8.43 1.58
CA HIS A 54 -9.48 -9.71 2.27
C HIS A 54 -10.26 -9.76 3.60
N ALA A 55 -10.37 -8.63 4.31
CA ALA A 55 -11.17 -8.54 5.52
C ALA A 55 -12.67 -8.70 5.24
N SER A 56 -13.17 -8.21 4.09
CA SER A 56 -14.56 -8.41 3.68
C SER A 56 -14.82 -9.85 3.19
N PHE A 57 -13.87 -10.48 2.49
CA PHE A 57 -13.94 -11.91 2.13
C PHE A 57 -14.03 -12.84 3.35
N ARG A 58 -13.27 -12.58 4.42
CA ARG A 58 -13.36 -13.36 5.67
C ARG A 58 -14.71 -13.22 6.38
N LYS A 59 -15.43 -12.13 6.16
CA LYS A 59 -16.76 -11.90 6.76
C LYS A 59 -17.87 -12.60 5.99
N THR A 60 -17.74 -12.74 4.67
CA THR A 60 -18.71 -13.48 3.85
C THR A 60 -18.56 -14.98 4.01
N THR A 61 -17.35 -15.54 4.16
CA THR A 61 -17.17 -16.99 4.38
C THR A 61 -17.71 -17.48 5.72
N LYS A 62 -17.74 -16.63 6.76
CA LYS A 62 -18.36 -16.96 8.05
C LYS A 62 -19.90 -16.91 8.02
N LYS A 63 -20.50 -16.16 7.10
CA LYS A 63 -21.97 -16.08 6.97
C LYS A 63 -22.56 -17.22 6.15
N THR A 64 -21.82 -17.80 5.20
CA THR A 64 -22.31 -18.94 4.41
C THR A 64 -22.25 -20.28 5.16
N ASP A 65 -21.44 -20.40 6.20
CA ASP A 65 -21.38 -21.61 7.06
C ASP A 65 -22.46 -21.60 8.17
N GLN A 66 -22.93 -20.42 8.59
CA GLN A 66 -23.99 -20.31 9.60
C GLN A 66 -25.40 -20.56 9.04
N ARG A 67 -25.66 -20.29 7.75
CA ARG A 67 -26.96 -20.57 7.11
C ARG A 67 -27.26 -22.07 6.91
N LYS A 68 -26.24 -22.94 6.89
CA LYS A 68 -26.46 -24.39 6.76
C LYS A 68 -26.78 -25.09 8.09
N LYS A 69 -26.55 -24.45 9.24
CA LYS A 69 -26.87 -25.03 10.56
C LYS A 69 -28.29 -24.76 11.04
N GLU A 70 -29.01 -23.83 10.43
CA GLU A 70 -30.38 -23.47 10.83
C GLU A 70 -31.49 -24.18 10.01
N CYS A 71 -31.15 -24.92 8.94
CA CYS A 71 -32.15 -25.60 8.08
C CYS A 71 -32.11 -27.14 8.15
N GLY A 72 -31.52 -27.72 9.20
CA GLY A 72 -31.28 -29.16 9.29
C GLY A 72 -31.60 -29.78 10.63
N GLU A 73 -32.76 -29.47 11.21
CA GLU A 73 -33.39 -30.31 12.25
C GLU A 73 -34.89 -30.43 11.92
N ILE A 74 -35.23 -31.46 11.15
CA ILE A 74 -36.54 -32.14 11.19
C ILE A 74 -36.23 -33.62 11.35
#